data_AF-A0A7X7YG46-F1
#
_entry.id   AF-A0A7X7YG46-F1
#
_cell.length_a   1.000
_cell.length_b   1.000
_cell.length_c   1.000
_cell.angle_alpha   90.00
_cell.angle_beta   90.00
_cell.angle_gamma   90.00
#
_symmetry.space_group_name_H-M   'P 1'
#
loop_
_entity.id
_entity.type
_entity.pdbx_description
1 polymer ?
#
loop_
_entity_poly.entity_id
_entity_poly.type
_entity_poly.pdbx_seq_one_letter_code
_entity_poly.pdbx_strand_id
1 'polypeptide(L)'
;MAASPPSEPRSLRLRTGNQIFALDAGRLTVGRSRSCDLRLRDDSVSRLHAVLYWRADTLVVEDTGSSNGTFVNRERVSSPRPLAAGDILILGALRLAVEPAAAEIPTGERDPLRQLDTDYTVGLLTPRPAGFGWRLLAWGLDLLLFSAGSLVPFAPLLAIAGAERYLLSPEALPPSLQTKAWLAGASLVMWGLFALYYVLHGWARRGGTPGTRLLGLRLVDWHQRVPIGYPRALLRMVAVLVSLATLGVGFLLPLFRRDRKTLHDLLAGTQVVHRRATLGASNGDAYNRVRD
;
A
#
# COMPACT_ATOMS: atom_id res chain seq x y z
N MET A 1 -10.04 25.86 55.78
CA MET A 1 -9.30 25.72 54.51
C MET A 1 -10.09 24.78 53.62
N ALA A 2 -10.96 25.31 52.75
CA ALA A 2 -11.58 24.52 51.69
C ALA A 2 -10.58 24.45 50.52
N ALA A 3 -10.28 23.24 50.06
CA ALA A 3 -9.35 23.01 48.97
C ALA A 3 -9.82 23.72 47.69
N SER A 4 -8.92 24.46 47.05
CA SER A 4 -9.16 25.10 45.75
C SER A 4 -9.59 24.07 44.71
N PRO A 5 -10.51 24.41 43.79
CA PRO A 5 -10.85 23.54 42.66
C PRO A 5 -9.59 23.27 41.81
N PRO A 6 -9.47 22.10 41.16
CA PRO A 6 -8.35 21.81 40.29
C PRO A 6 -8.23 22.89 39.19
N SER A 7 -7.03 23.45 39.11
CA SER A 7 -6.61 24.52 38.19
C SER A 7 -6.69 24.07 36.74
N GLU A 8 -7.49 24.79 35.95
CA GLU A 8 -7.66 24.75 34.49
C GLU A 8 -8.12 23.42 33.83
N PRO A 9 -9.05 23.47 32.85
CA PRO A 9 -9.45 22.28 32.11
C PRO A 9 -8.25 21.77 31.29
N ARG A 10 -7.91 20.50 31.48
CA ARG A 10 -6.91 19.78 30.67
C ARG A 10 -7.19 20.01 29.19
N SER A 11 -6.29 20.76 28.56
CA SER A 11 -6.65 21.60 27.42
C SER A 11 -6.39 20.94 26.07
N LEU A 12 -6.53 19.62 25.94
CA LEU A 12 -6.34 18.93 24.65
C LEU A 12 -7.58 18.16 24.19
N ARG A 13 -7.83 18.17 22.89
CA ARG A 13 -8.86 17.39 22.20
C ARG A 13 -8.26 16.68 20.99
N LEU A 14 -8.86 15.58 20.57
CA LEU A 14 -8.50 14.89 19.33
C LEU A 14 -9.53 15.17 18.25
N ARG A 15 -9.10 15.66 17.08
CA ARG A 15 -9.99 15.88 15.93
C ARG A 15 -9.67 14.92 14.79
N THR A 16 -10.70 14.28 14.23
CA THR A 16 -10.59 13.49 13.00
C THR A 16 -11.78 13.79 12.07
N GLY A 17 -11.50 14.38 10.90
CA GLY A 17 -12.55 14.94 10.05
C GLY A 17 -13.42 15.94 10.81
N ASN A 18 -14.73 15.67 10.90
CA ASN A 18 -15.71 16.47 11.64
C ASN A 18 -15.94 16.00 13.09
N GLN A 19 -15.26 14.94 13.55
CA GLN A 19 -15.43 14.43 14.91
C GLN A 19 -14.37 15.02 15.83
N ILE A 20 -14.82 15.50 16.99
CA ILE A 20 -13.98 16.03 18.06
C ILE A 20 -14.20 15.16 19.30
N PHE A 21 -13.12 14.66 19.87
CA PHE A 21 -13.12 13.88 21.10
C PHE A 21 -12.48 14.72 22.21
N ALA A 22 -13.28 15.07 23.21
CA ALA A 22 -12.77 15.68 24.43
C ALA A 22 -12.00 14.63 25.24
N LEU A 23 -10.87 15.02 25.82
CA LEU A 23 -10.00 14.15 26.62
C LEU A 23 -10.24 14.40 28.10
N ASP A 24 -11.47 14.11 28.52
CA ASP A 24 -11.94 14.36 29.88
C ASP A 24 -11.23 13.40 30.85
N ALA A 25 -10.73 13.95 31.96
CA ALA A 25 -9.67 13.40 32.80
C ALA A 25 -9.75 11.88 33.08
N GLY A 26 -8.79 11.11 32.57
CA GLY A 26 -8.64 9.69 32.89
C GLY A 26 -7.66 8.94 31.97
N ARG A 27 -7.68 7.60 32.10
CA ARG A 27 -7.07 6.64 31.16
C ARG A 27 -8.15 6.23 30.17
N LEU A 28 -8.00 6.62 28.91
CA LEU A 28 -8.95 6.41 27.82
C LEU A 28 -8.44 5.31 26.88
N THR A 29 -9.24 4.28 26.69
CA THR A 29 -9.00 3.23 25.72
C THR A 29 -9.45 3.66 24.33
N VAL A 30 -8.59 3.49 23.33
CA VAL A 30 -8.85 3.85 21.94
C VAL A 30 -8.82 2.61 21.08
N GLY A 31 -9.86 2.39 20.29
CA GLY A 31 -9.95 1.20 19.44
C GLY A 31 -11.24 1.12 18.63
N ARG A 32 -11.35 0.09 17.78
CA ARG A 32 -12.58 -0.14 16.98
C ARG A 32 -13.68 -0.88 17.74
N SER A 33 -13.34 -1.49 18.88
CA SER A 33 -14.30 -2.22 19.71
C SER A 33 -15.38 -1.28 20.25
N ARG A 34 -16.57 -1.82 20.51
CA ARG A 34 -17.62 -1.10 21.25
C ARG A 34 -17.27 -0.87 22.72
N SER A 35 -16.29 -1.61 23.23
CA SER A 35 -15.80 -1.53 24.62
C SER A 35 -14.73 -0.46 24.83
N CYS A 36 -14.34 0.30 23.80
CA CYS A 36 -13.37 1.38 23.93
C CYS A 36 -14.07 2.71 24.19
N ASP A 37 -13.47 3.52 25.06
CA ASP A 37 -13.96 4.86 25.39
C ASP A 37 -13.99 5.75 24.14
N LEU A 38 -12.90 5.74 23.37
CA LEU A 38 -12.81 6.37 22.06
C LEU A 38 -12.94 5.30 20.97
N ARG A 39 -14.18 5.12 20.52
CA ARG A 39 -14.49 4.16 19.45
C ARG A 39 -14.23 4.75 18.07
N LEU A 40 -13.20 4.23 17.42
CA LEU A 40 -12.86 4.56 16.03
C LEU A 40 -13.42 3.50 15.08
N ARG A 41 -14.41 3.86 14.26
CA ARG A 41 -15.09 2.94 13.32
C ARG A 41 -14.28 2.70 12.04
N ASP A 42 -13.04 2.27 12.19
CA ASP A 42 -12.16 1.94 11.08
C ASP A 42 -11.50 0.56 11.26
N ASP A 43 -11.52 -0.25 10.20
CA ASP A 43 -10.98 -1.61 10.20
C ASP A 43 -9.45 -1.66 10.41
N SER A 44 -8.74 -0.57 10.14
CA SER A 44 -7.30 -0.44 10.38
C SER A 44 -6.96 -0.23 11.86
N VAL A 45 -7.94 0.12 12.69
CA VAL A 45 -7.75 0.28 14.12
C VAL A 45 -7.97 -1.08 14.80
N SER A 46 -7.14 -1.39 15.79
CA SER A 46 -7.26 -2.65 16.54
C SER A 46 -8.48 -2.59 17.46
N ARG A 47 -9.01 -3.73 17.89
CA ARG A 47 -10.15 -3.76 18.83
C ARG A 47 -9.87 -2.92 20.07
N LEU A 48 -8.68 -3.10 20.64
CA LEU A 48 -7.99 -2.19 21.55
C LEU A 48 -6.69 -1.84 20.82
N HIS A 49 -6.42 -0.55 20.57
CA HIS A 49 -5.31 -0.11 19.73
C HIS A 49 -4.28 0.67 20.53
N ALA A 50 -4.73 1.73 21.20
CA ALA A 50 -3.88 2.53 22.06
C ALA A 50 -4.63 2.89 23.32
N VAL A 51 -3.88 3.34 24.32
CA VAL A 51 -4.41 3.98 25.51
C VAL A 51 -3.83 5.37 25.60
N LEU A 52 -4.69 6.33 25.87
CA LEU A 52 -4.33 7.71 26.16
C LEU A 52 -4.53 7.96 27.63
N TYR A 53 -3.58 8.58 28.31
CA TYR A 53 -3.74 8.93 29.70
C TYR A 53 -2.95 10.19 30.04
N TRP A 54 -3.47 10.96 30.98
CA TRP A 54 -2.76 12.12 31.51
C TRP A 54 -1.74 11.65 32.56
N ARG A 55 -0.48 12.03 32.36
CA ARG A 55 0.58 11.90 33.37
C ARG A 55 0.96 13.32 33.80
N ALA A 56 0.57 13.69 35.02
CA ALA A 56 0.55 15.10 35.45
C ALA A 56 -0.22 15.95 34.42
N ASP A 57 0.44 16.89 33.76
CA ASP A 57 -0.16 17.81 32.78
C ASP A 57 0.18 17.44 31.32
N THR A 58 0.76 16.27 31.09
CA THR A 58 1.10 15.79 29.74
C THR A 58 0.20 14.63 29.34
N LEU A 59 -0.44 14.74 28.18
CA LEU A 59 -1.15 13.63 27.57
C LEU A 59 -0.13 12.64 27.03
N VAL A 60 -0.27 11.36 27.35
CA VAL A 60 0.62 10.30 26.91
C VAL A 60 -0.18 9.29 26.09
N VAL A 61 0.40 8.82 24.99
CA VAL A 61 -0.11 7.70 24.21
C VAL A 61 0.75 6.46 24.39
N GLU A 62 0.10 5.33 24.59
CA GLU A 62 0.71 4.00 24.72
C GLU A 62 0.06 3.05 23.71
N ASP A 63 0.86 2.42 22.85
CA ASP A 63 0.38 1.38 21.93
C ASP A 63 0.15 0.06 22.67
N THR A 64 -0.98 -0.60 22.43
CA THR A 64 -1.33 -1.86 23.13
C THR A 64 -0.95 -3.12 22.35
N GLY A 65 0.06 -3.03 21.48
CA GLY A 65 0.41 -4.10 20.55
C GLY A 65 -0.51 -4.10 19.32
N SER A 66 -0.82 -2.92 18.81
CA SER A 66 -1.75 -2.79 17.69
C SER A 66 -1.18 -3.39 16.40
N SER A 67 -2.06 -3.87 15.51
CA SER A 67 -1.62 -4.57 14.28
C SER A 67 -0.94 -3.63 13.29
N ASN A 68 -1.36 -2.37 13.25
CA ASN A 68 -0.84 -1.37 12.32
C ASN A 68 0.10 -0.35 12.99
N GLY A 69 0.23 -0.39 14.31
CA GLY A 69 1.04 0.54 15.08
C GLY A 69 0.35 1.88 15.34
N THR A 70 0.86 2.56 16.37
CA THR A 70 0.56 3.94 16.72
C THR A 70 1.76 4.83 16.36
N PHE A 71 1.52 6.02 15.79
CA PHE A 71 2.58 6.97 15.42
C PHE A 71 2.26 8.38 15.90
N VAL A 72 3.29 9.15 16.23
CA VAL A 72 3.21 10.58 16.54
C VAL A 72 4.17 11.31 15.61
N ASN A 73 3.68 12.27 14.82
CA ASN A 73 4.50 13.06 13.88
C ASN A 73 5.43 12.21 12.99
N ARG A 74 4.91 11.08 12.48
CA ARG A 74 5.58 10.07 11.62
C ARG A 74 6.49 9.06 12.34
N GLU A 75 6.70 9.21 13.63
CA GLU A 75 7.54 8.29 14.41
C GLU A 75 6.70 7.26 15.15
N ARG A 76 7.11 5.98 15.07
CA ARG A 76 6.37 4.88 15.69
C ARG A 76 6.53 4.92 17.20
N VAL A 77 5.41 4.78 17.90
CA VAL A 77 5.36 4.67 19.37
C VAL A 77 5.75 3.24 19.76
N SER A 78 6.95 3.07 20.32
CA SER A 78 7.44 1.80 20.87
C SER A 78 7.39 1.74 22.41
N SER A 79 7.28 2.89 23.05
CA SER A 79 7.10 3.08 24.49
C SER A 79 6.15 4.27 24.72
N PRO A 80 5.56 4.42 25.92
CA PRO A 80 4.64 5.53 26.19
C PRO A 80 5.25 6.89 25.80
N ARG A 81 4.57 7.62 24.91
CA ARG A 81 5.07 8.86 24.30
C ARG A 81 4.17 10.06 24.65
N PRO A 82 4.74 11.19 25.10
CA PRO A 82 3.96 12.42 25.32
C PRO A 82 3.43 13.01 24.01
N LEU A 83 2.26 13.64 24.08
CA LEU A 83 1.58 14.36 23.01
C LEU A 83 1.45 15.83 23.38
N ALA A 84 1.69 16.70 22.41
CA ALA A 84 1.54 18.15 22.51
C ALA A 84 0.49 18.68 21.51
N ALA A 85 -0.04 19.87 21.75
CA ALA A 85 -0.89 20.55 20.78
C ALA A 85 -0.13 20.77 19.46
N GLY A 86 -0.80 20.51 18.34
CA GLY A 86 -0.20 20.52 17.00
C GLY A 86 0.31 19.15 16.54
N ASP A 87 0.44 18.18 17.44
CA ASP A 87 0.86 16.84 17.07
C ASP A 87 -0.20 16.12 16.23
N ILE A 88 0.29 15.20 15.39
CA ILE A 88 -0.55 14.31 14.61
C ILE A 88 -0.40 12.90 15.18
N LEU A 89 -1.44 12.45 15.85
CA LEU A 89 -1.57 11.08 16.31
C LEU A 89 -2.16 10.23 15.18
N ILE A 90 -1.49 9.14 14.84
CA ILE A 90 -1.92 8.19 13.81
C ILE A 90 -2.20 6.85 14.47
N LEU A 91 -3.44 6.39 14.37
CA LEU A 91 -3.91 5.10 14.88
C LEU A 91 -4.42 4.27 13.69
N GLY A 92 -3.64 3.27 13.26
CA GLY A 92 -3.94 2.58 12.01
C GLY A 92 -3.92 3.54 10.80
N ALA A 93 -5.08 3.75 10.17
CA ALA A 93 -5.27 4.70 9.06
C ALA A 93 -5.77 6.07 9.49
N LEU A 94 -6.26 6.20 10.73
CA LEU A 94 -6.90 7.42 11.18
C LEU A 94 -5.86 8.39 11.69
N ARG A 95 -5.97 9.62 11.19
CA ARG A 95 -5.20 10.77 11.69
C ARG A 95 -6.08 11.56 12.63
N LEU A 96 -5.52 11.83 13.80
CA LEU A 96 -6.13 12.65 14.82
C LEU A 96 -5.19 13.82 15.08
N ALA A 97 -5.67 15.03 14.82
CA ALA A 97 -4.97 16.23 15.21
C ALA A 97 -5.14 16.42 16.72
N VAL A 98 -4.04 16.63 17.42
CA VAL A 98 -4.03 17.00 18.83
C VAL A 98 -4.18 18.52 18.88
N GLU A 99 -5.33 18.99 19.33
CA GLU A 99 -5.68 20.42 19.33
C GLU A 99 -5.87 20.94 20.75
N PRO A 100 -5.64 22.24 21.00
CA PRO A 100 -6.10 22.88 22.22
C PRO A 100 -7.62 22.75 22.38
N ALA A 101 -8.12 22.51 23.59
CA ALA A 101 -9.54 22.43 23.92
C ALA A 101 -10.27 23.74 23.56
N ALA A 102 -9.58 24.87 23.70
CA ALA A 102 -10.07 26.21 23.38
C ALA A 102 -9.91 26.62 21.90
N ALA A 103 -9.44 25.72 21.02
CA ALA A 103 -9.32 26.07 19.61
C ALA A 103 -10.72 26.26 18.98
N GLU A 104 -11.01 27.47 18.50
CA GLU A 104 -12.19 27.72 17.67
C GLU A 104 -12.17 26.77 16.47
N ILE A 105 -13.32 26.17 16.13
CA ILE A 105 -13.46 25.37 14.92
C ILE A 105 -13.22 26.32 13.75
N PRO A 106 -12.20 26.14 12.89
CA PRO A 106 -11.94 27.08 11.80
C PRO A 106 -13.12 27.05 10.81
N THR A 107 -14.00 28.04 10.91
CA THR A 107 -15.06 28.31 9.93
C THR A 107 -14.41 28.90 8.69
N GLY A 108 -13.96 28.02 7.79
CA GLY A 108 -13.53 28.41 6.45
C GLY A 108 -12.02 28.33 6.21
N GLU A 109 -11.69 27.56 5.18
CA GLU A 109 -10.58 27.78 4.25
C GLU A 109 -9.16 27.26 4.56
N ARG A 110 -8.82 26.83 5.79
CA ARG A 110 -7.57 26.05 6.02
C ARG A 110 -7.74 24.95 7.06
N ASP A 111 -8.22 23.78 6.63
CA ASP A 111 -8.08 22.56 7.44
C ASP A 111 -6.61 22.10 7.40
N PRO A 112 -5.89 22.09 8.53
CA PRO A 112 -4.50 21.61 8.58
C PRO A 112 -4.36 20.20 8.01
N LEU A 113 -5.37 19.35 8.22
CA LEU A 113 -5.40 17.97 7.69
C LEU A 113 -5.43 17.92 6.15
N ARG A 114 -5.88 18.99 5.49
CA ARG A 114 -5.97 19.11 4.03
C ARG A 114 -4.65 19.56 3.40
N GLN A 115 -3.89 20.42 4.08
CA GLN A 115 -2.54 20.84 3.66
C GLN A 115 -1.51 19.71 3.87
N LEU A 116 -1.77 18.85 4.85
CA LEU A 116 -1.12 17.57 5.10
C LEU A 116 -1.30 16.53 3.97
N ASP A 117 -2.31 16.67 3.10
CA ASP A 117 -2.50 15.74 1.98
C ASP A 117 -1.61 16.08 0.77
N THR A 118 -1.05 17.30 0.69
CA THR A 118 -0.26 17.79 -0.46
C THR A 118 1.26 17.71 -0.26
N ASP A 119 1.79 17.92 0.95
CA ASP A 119 3.25 17.96 1.20
C ASP A 119 3.84 16.66 1.81
N TYR A 120 3.00 15.65 1.98
CA TYR A 120 3.41 14.40 2.63
C TYR A 120 3.57 13.32 1.57
N THR A 121 4.81 13.13 1.11
CA THR A 121 5.29 11.90 0.44
C THR A 121 5.30 10.74 1.44
N VAL A 122 4.18 10.49 2.11
CA VAL A 122 3.96 9.32 2.95
C VAL A 122 3.52 8.21 1.99
N GLY A 123 4.24 7.10 2.04
CA GLY A 123 3.80 5.85 1.42
C GLY A 123 2.32 5.60 1.65
N LEU A 124 1.64 5.00 0.67
CA LEU A 124 0.21 4.64 0.69
C LEU A 124 -0.33 4.53 2.14
N LEU A 125 -1.10 5.53 2.59
CA LEU A 125 -1.54 5.69 3.98
C LEU A 125 -2.46 4.56 4.45
N THR A 126 -1.86 3.42 4.81
CA THR A 126 -2.44 2.08 4.94
C THR A 126 -2.59 1.34 3.62
N PRO A 127 -1.57 0.55 3.28
CA PRO A 127 -1.64 -0.27 2.11
C PRO A 127 -2.36 -1.58 2.51
N ARG A 128 -3.69 -1.65 2.28
CA ARG A 128 -4.50 -2.84 2.62
C ARG A 128 -3.89 -4.06 1.91
N PRO A 129 -3.32 -5.05 2.62
CA PRO A 129 -2.49 -6.03 1.96
C PRO A 129 -3.35 -6.93 1.07
N ALA A 130 -2.87 -7.13 -0.16
CA ALA A 130 -3.59 -7.91 -1.15
C ALA A 130 -3.62 -9.38 -0.69
N GLY A 131 -4.82 -9.90 -0.49
CA GLY A 131 -5.04 -11.31 -0.18
C GLY A 131 -4.59 -12.23 -1.33
N PHE A 132 -4.56 -13.54 -1.05
CA PHE A 132 -4.14 -14.55 -2.03
C PHE A 132 -4.94 -14.47 -3.34
N GLY A 133 -6.27 -14.38 -3.28
CA GLY A 133 -7.13 -14.33 -4.48
C GLY A 133 -6.82 -13.15 -5.41
N TRP A 134 -6.61 -11.95 -4.86
CA TRP A 134 -6.23 -10.78 -5.65
C TRP A 134 -4.87 -10.93 -6.33
N ARG A 135 -3.92 -11.60 -5.67
CA ARG A 135 -2.61 -11.91 -6.26
C ARG A 135 -2.70 -12.96 -7.36
N LEU A 136 -3.54 -13.98 -7.16
CA LEU A 136 -3.81 -15.01 -8.17
C LEU A 136 -4.47 -14.41 -9.40
N LEU A 137 -5.47 -13.55 -9.22
CA LEU A 137 -6.11 -12.80 -10.31
C LEU A 137 -5.10 -11.91 -11.03
N ALA A 138 -4.25 -11.20 -10.29
CA ALA A 138 -3.20 -10.38 -10.89
C ALA A 138 -2.23 -11.21 -11.73
N TRP A 139 -1.84 -12.39 -11.24
CA TRP A 139 -1.01 -13.35 -11.98
C TRP A 139 -1.70 -13.85 -13.25
N GLY A 140 -2.99 -14.17 -13.18
CA GLY A 140 -3.78 -14.57 -14.35
C GLY A 140 -3.84 -13.45 -15.39
N LEU A 141 -4.11 -12.22 -14.97
CA LEU A 141 -4.14 -11.06 -15.86
C LEU A 141 -2.75 -10.76 -16.45
N ASP A 142 -1.70 -10.86 -15.64
CA ASP A 142 -0.32 -10.72 -16.11
C ASP A 142 0.04 -11.81 -17.13
N LEU A 143 -0.41 -13.06 -16.94
CA LEU A 143 -0.20 -14.14 -17.91
C LEU A 143 -0.84 -13.80 -19.26
N LEU A 144 -2.06 -13.26 -19.27
CA LEU A 144 -2.75 -12.85 -20.51
C LEU A 144 -2.01 -11.70 -21.22
N LEU A 145 -1.67 -10.64 -20.47
CA LEU A 145 -0.98 -9.47 -21.02
C LEU A 145 0.43 -9.81 -21.51
N PHE A 146 1.14 -10.64 -20.75
CA PHE A 146 2.47 -11.11 -21.12
C PHE A 146 2.41 -11.99 -22.38
N SER A 147 1.43 -12.91 -22.46
CA SER A 147 1.24 -13.76 -23.64
C SER A 147 0.96 -12.93 -24.90
N ALA A 148 0.07 -11.94 -24.81
CA ALA A 148 -0.20 -11.03 -25.93
C ALA A 148 1.06 -10.26 -26.37
N GLY A 149 1.82 -9.71 -25.41
CA GLY A 149 3.07 -9.01 -25.71
C GLY A 149 4.18 -9.92 -26.24
N SER A 150 4.17 -11.20 -25.87
CA SER A 150 5.18 -12.18 -26.28
C SER A 150 5.14 -12.51 -27.77
N LEU A 151 4.04 -12.20 -28.47
CA LEU A 151 3.94 -12.38 -29.92
C LEU A 151 4.90 -11.45 -30.68
N VAL A 152 5.25 -10.30 -30.11
CA VAL A 152 6.10 -9.31 -30.79
C VAL A 152 7.52 -9.84 -31.05
N PRO A 153 8.25 -10.37 -30.05
CA PRO A 153 9.53 -11.04 -30.29
C PRO A 153 9.50 -12.18 -31.32
N PHE A 154 8.37 -12.89 -31.43
CA PHE A 154 8.22 -14.03 -32.34
C PHE A 154 7.60 -13.66 -33.70
N ALA A 155 7.18 -12.41 -33.89
CA ALA A 155 6.52 -11.97 -35.11
C ALA A 155 7.33 -12.27 -36.39
N PRO A 156 8.67 -12.07 -36.44
CA PRO A 156 9.46 -12.41 -37.63
C PRO A 156 9.42 -13.91 -37.95
N LEU A 157 9.51 -14.76 -36.92
CA LEU A 157 9.48 -16.21 -37.08
C LEU A 157 8.10 -16.69 -37.57
N LEU A 158 7.03 -16.14 -37.00
CA LEU A 158 5.66 -16.43 -37.39
C LEU A 158 5.35 -15.94 -38.82
N ALA A 159 5.87 -14.78 -39.20
CA ALA A 159 5.70 -14.25 -40.55
C ALA A 159 6.36 -15.15 -41.61
N ILE A 160 7.57 -15.65 -41.35
CA ILE A 160 8.26 -16.59 -42.25
C ILE A 160 7.50 -17.91 -42.32
N ALA A 161 7.11 -18.48 -41.19
CA ALA A 161 6.33 -19.72 -41.16
C ALA A 161 4.97 -19.59 -41.89
N GLY A 162 4.32 -18.43 -41.76
CA GLY A 162 3.08 -18.11 -42.46
C GLY A 162 3.30 -17.94 -43.97
N ALA A 163 4.35 -17.22 -44.36
CA ALA A 163 4.70 -17.01 -45.76
C ALA A 163 5.02 -18.34 -46.47
N GLU A 164 5.79 -19.22 -45.85
CA GLU A 164 6.07 -20.56 -46.36
C GLU A 164 4.81 -21.40 -46.56
N ARG A 165 3.84 -21.27 -45.66
CA ARG A 165 2.63 -22.09 -45.69
C ARG A 165 1.57 -21.59 -46.66
N TYR A 166 1.49 -20.27 -46.88
CA TYR A 166 0.35 -19.66 -47.57
C TYR A 166 0.71 -18.74 -48.74
N LEU A 167 1.93 -18.19 -48.79
CA LEU A 167 2.32 -17.18 -49.79
C LEU A 167 3.34 -17.70 -50.80
N LEU A 168 4.25 -18.58 -50.38
CA LEU A 168 5.30 -19.12 -51.22
C LEU A 168 4.79 -20.32 -52.02
N SER A 169 5.08 -20.31 -53.33
CA SER A 169 4.86 -21.45 -54.21
C SER A 169 5.69 -22.64 -53.74
N PRO A 170 5.26 -23.90 -54.00
CA PRO A 170 6.04 -25.09 -53.66
C PRO A 170 7.46 -25.13 -54.25
N GLU A 171 7.70 -24.37 -55.31
CA GLU A 171 8.98 -24.25 -56.02
C GLU A 171 9.92 -23.21 -55.39
N ALA A 172 9.43 -22.33 -54.52
CA ALA A 172 10.26 -21.36 -53.83
C ALA A 172 11.10 -22.07 -52.75
N LEU A 173 12.42 -21.86 -52.76
CA LEU A 173 13.30 -22.44 -51.74
C LEU A 173 12.96 -21.84 -50.36
N PRO A 174 12.60 -22.67 -49.36
CA PRO A 174 12.42 -22.18 -48.01
C PRO A 174 13.77 -21.72 -47.43
N PRO A 175 13.80 -20.73 -46.52
CA PRO A 175 15.00 -20.36 -45.79
C PRO A 175 15.66 -21.58 -45.15
N SER A 176 17.01 -21.57 -45.15
CA SER A 176 17.80 -22.68 -44.63
C SER A 176 17.45 -23.00 -43.16
N LEU A 177 17.62 -24.26 -42.77
CA LEU A 177 17.44 -24.68 -41.36
C LEU A 177 18.30 -23.83 -40.41
N GLN A 178 19.50 -23.45 -40.86
CA GLN A 178 20.40 -22.57 -40.12
C GLN A 178 19.79 -21.17 -39.92
N THR A 179 19.21 -20.57 -40.97
CA THR A 179 18.53 -19.26 -40.88
C THR A 179 17.35 -19.32 -39.90
N LYS A 180 16.53 -20.38 -39.96
CA LYS A 180 15.42 -20.60 -39.03
C LYS A 180 15.90 -20.73 -37.58
N ALA A 181 17.00 -21.45 -37.35
CA ALA A 181 17.60 -21.60 -36.04
C ALA A 181 18.12 -20.27 -35.48
N TRP A 182 18.81 -19.45 -36.29
CA TRP A 182 19.26 -18.12 -35.88
C TRP A 182 18.09 -17.19 -35.51
N LEU A 183 17.02 -17.19 -36.31
CA LEU A 183 15.83 -16.38 -36.05
C LEU A 183 15.10 -16.83 -34.78
N ALA A 184 14.98 -18.15 -34.56
CA ALA A 184 14.42 -18.70 -33.34
C ALA A 184 15.26 -18.30 -32.12
N GLY A 185 16.59 -18.40 -32.21
CA GLY A 185 17.52 -17.97 -31.16
C GLY A 185 17.39 -16.48 -30.84
N ALA A 186 17.38 -15.62 -31.86
CA ALA A 186 17.19 -14.17 -31.68
C ALA A 186 15.84 -13.84 -31.04
N SER A 187 14.76 -14.51 -31.48
CA SER A 187 13.42 -14.36 -30.90
C SER A 187 13.37 -14.75 -29.43
N LEU A 188 14.05 -15.84 -29.05
CA LEU A 188 14.17 -16.29 -27.65
C LEU A 188 14.93 -15.28 -26.78
N VAL A 189 16.03 -14.72 -27.30
CA VAL A 189 16.79 -13.66 -26.60
C VAL A 189 15.92 -12.42 -26.41
N MET A 190 15.26 -11.95 -27.47
CA MET A 190 14.33 -10.82 -27.40
C MET A 190 13.19 -11.07 -26.42
N TRP A 191 12.63 -12.28 -26.40
CA TRP A 191 11.59 -12.68 -25.45
C TRP A 191 12.09 -12.68 -24.01
N GLY A 192 13.30 -13.18 -23.76
CA GLY A 192 13.92 -13.14 -22.43
C GLY A 192 14.15 -11.72 -21.93
N LEU A 193 14.65 -10.83 -22.80
CA LEU A 193 14.81 -9.40 -22.51
C LEU A 193 13.46 -8.71 -22.25
N PHE A 194 12.45 -9.03 -23.05
CA PHE A 194 11.09 -8.54 -22.86
C PHE A 194 10.49 -9.01 -21.52
N ALA A 195 10.66 -10.28 -21.16
CA ALA A 195 10.21 -10.83 -19.88
C ALA A 195 10.90 -10.16 -18.69
N LEU A 196 12.23 -10.02 -18.78
CA LEU A 196 13.02 -9.34 -17.77
C LEU A 196 12.57 -7.88 -17.60
N TYR A 197 12.38 -7.16 -18.72
CA TYR A 197 11.86 -5.80 -18.72
C TYR A 197 10.45 -5.73 -18.11
N TYR A 198 9.51 -6.55 -18.57
CA TYR A 198 8.12 -6.57 -18.13
C TYR A 198 8.02 -6.67 -16.60
N VAL A 199 8.79 -7.60 -16.02
CA VAL A 199 8.77 -7.87 -14.59
C VAL A 199 9.61 -6.85 -13.80
N LEU A 200 10.90 -6.71 -14.11
CA LEU A 200 11.81 -5.86 -13.33
C LEU A 200 11.43 -4.39 -13.43
N HIS A 201 11.16 -3.88 -14.64
CA HIS A 201 10.78 -2.47 -14.80
C HIS A 201 9.42 -2.19 -14.14
N GLY A 202 8.48 -3.14 -14.27
CA GLY A 202 7.18 -3.09 -13.60
C GLY A 202 7.31 -2.94 -12.08
N TRP A 203 8.06 -3.83 -11.44
CA TRP A 203 8.30 -3.78 -10.00
C TRP A 203 9.13 -2.57 -9.58
N ALA A 204 10.28 -2.35 -10.22
CA ALA A 204 11.27 -1.36 -9.81
C ALA A 204 10.78 0.08 -9.95
N ARG A 205 10.04 0.42 -11.02
CA ARG A 205 9.67 1.82 -11.33
C ARG A 205 8.17 2.08 -11.30
N ARG A 206 7.35 1.12 -11.71
CA ARG A 206 5.89 1.32 -11.83
C ARG A 206 5.10 0.84 -10.60
N GLY A 207 5.79 0.27 -9.61
CA GLY A 207 5.19 -0.25 -8.39
C GLY A 207 4.29 -1.45 -8.65
N GLY A 208 4.60 -2.27 -9.66
CA GLY A 208 3.82 -3.45 -10.03
C GLY A 208 3.86 -3.73 -11.53
N THR A 209 3.71 -5.01 -11.88
CA THR A 209 3.44 -5.44 -13.26
C THR A 209 2.12 -4.86 -13.78
N PRO A 210 1.91 -4.75 -15.10
CA PRO A 210 0.65 -4.29 -15.68
C PRO A 210 -0.62 -4.92 -15.08
N GLY A 211 -0.67 -6.25 -14.90
CA GLY A 211 -1.81 -6.95 -14.33
C GLY A 211 -2.08 -6.54 -12.88
N THR A 212 -1.05 -6.46 -12.04
CA THR A 212 -1.20 -5.93 -10.68
C THR A 212 -1.75 -4.50 -10.67
N ARG A 213 -1.28 -3.64 -11.58
CA ARG A 213 -1.73 -2.24 -11.65
C ARG A 213 -3.18 -2.11 -12.09
N LEU A 214 -3.64 -2.94 -13.03
CA LEU A 214 -5.03 -2.95 -13.51
C LEU A 214 -6.02 -3.34 -12.42
N LEU A 215 -5.65 -4.26 -11.53
CA LEU A 215 -6.46 -4.62 -10.36
C LEU A 215 -6.34 -3.62 -9.20
N GLY A 216 -5.74 -2.45 -9.43
CA GLY A 216 -5.52 -1.45 -8.40
C GLY A 216 -4.59 -1.96 -7.29
N LEU A 217 -3.65 -2.84 -7.59
CA LEU A 217 -2.61 -3.27 -6.66
C LEU A 217 -1.33 -2.46 -6.87
N ARG A 218 -0.51 -2.41 -5.83
CA ARG A 218 0.79 -1.76 -5.83
C ARG A 218 1.77 -2.55 -5.00
N LEU A 219 3.03 -2.52 -5.40
CA LEU A 219 4.17 -3.09 -4.70
C LEU A 219 4.89 -1.97 -3.95
N VAL A 220 5.07 -2.16 -2.64
CA VAL A 220 5.74 -1.21 -1.73
C VAL A 220 6.87 -1.90 -0.97
N ASP A 221 7.83 -1.14 -0.47
CA ASP A 221 8.77 -1.65 0.55
C ASP A 221 8.11 -1.71 1.94
N TRP A 222 8.77 -2.31 2.94
CA TRP A 222 8.24 -2.33 4.33
C TRP A 222 8.10 -0.94 4.98
N HIS A 223 8.80 0.06 4.47
CA HIS A 223 8.67 1.46 4.87
C HIS A 223 7.64 2.21 4.00
N GLN A 224 6.86 1.46 3.21
CA GLN A 224 5.81 1.93 2.31
C GLN A 224 6.29 2.87 1.18
N ARG A 225 7.60 2.87 0.89
CA ARG A 225 8.20 3.67 -0.18
C ARG A 225 7.91 3.08 -1.55
N VAL A 226 7.62 3.96 -2.50
CA VAL A 226 7.51 3.67 -3.93
C VAL A 226 8.25 4.76 -4.70
N PRO A 227 9.05 4.42 -5.73
CA PRO A 227 9.40 3.09 -6.22
C PRO A 227 10.30 2.28 -5.28
N ILE A 228 10.26 0.94 -5.38
CA ILE A 228 11.15 0.05 -4.60
C ILE A 228 12.59 -0.01 -5.14
N GLY A 229 12.81 0.41 -6.40
CA GLY A 229 14.11 0.40 -7.06
C GLY A 229 14.51 -0.97 -7.66
N TYR A 230 15.51 -0.96 -8.55
CA TYR A 230 16.01 -2.16 -9.24
C TYR A 230 16.68 -3.18 -8.30
N PRO A 231 17.52 -2.79 -7.31
CA PRO A 231 18.18 -3.77 -6.45
C PRO A 231 17.20 -4.67 -5.69
N ARG A 232 16.14 -4.06 -5.13
CA ARG A 232 15.09 -4.82 -4.44
C ARG A 232 14.20 -5.63 -5.39
N ALA A 233 13.94 -5.12 -6.59
CA ALA A 233 13.21 -5.88 -7.60
C ALA A 233 13.98 -7.14 -8.05
N LEU A 234 15.31 -7.04 -8.18
CA LEU A 234 16.19 -8.18 -8.46
C LEU A 234 16.21 -9.19 -7.30
N LEU A 235 16.35 -8.71 -6.06
CA LEU A 235 16.27 -9.57 -4.88
C LEU A 235 14.93 -10.31 -4.82
N ARG A 236 13.83 -9.62 -5.15
CA ARG A 236 12.50 -10.20 -5.27
C ARG A 236 12.43 -11.27 -6.36
N MET A 237 13.07 -11.07 -7.51
CA MET A 237 13.14 -12.07 -8.58
C MET A 237 13.83 -13.36 -8.09
N VAL A 238 14.98 -13.24 -7.45
CA VAL A 238 15.71 -14.38 -6.87
C VAL A 238 14.84 -15.08 -5.82
N ALA A 239 14.17 -14.32 -4.96
CA ALA A 239 13.28 -14.87 -3.94
C ALA A 239 12.03 -15.58 -4.52
N VAL A 240 11.57 -15.16 -5.70
CA VAL A 240 10.52 -15.86 -6.45
C VAL A 240 11.02 -17.24 -6.91
N LEU A 241 12.26 -17.35 -7.37
CA LEU A 241 12.86 -18.65 -7.72
C LEU A 241 12.93 -19.59 -6.51
N VAL A 242 13.28 -19.07 -5.33
CA VAL A 242 13.22 -19.84 -4.07
C VAL A 242 11.79 -20.29 -3.77
N SER A 243 10.80 -19.40 -3.95
CA SER A 243 9.38 -19.74 -3.75
C SER A 243 8.92 -20.84 -4.72
N LEU A 244 9.41 -20.84 -5.96
CA LEU A 244 9.13 -21.90 -6.95
C LEU A 244 9.82 -23.21 -6.58
N ALA A 245 11.08 -23.17 -6.14
CA ALA A 245 11.82 -24.34 -5.68
C ALA A 245 11.14 -25.05 -4.49
N THR A 246 10.41 -24.30 -3.66
CA THR A 246 9.55 -24.87 -2.59
C THR A 246 8.21 -25.42 -3.09
N LEU A 247 8.09 -25.80 -4.36
CA LEU A 247 6.84 -26.29 -5.00
C LEU A 247 5.65 -25.35 -4.84
N GLY A 248 5.91 -24.04 -4.85
CA GLY A 248 4.86 -23.03 -4.74
C GLY A 248 4.36 -22.75 -3.32
N VAL A 249 4.87 -23.44 -2.28
CA VAL A 249 4.52 -23.19 -0.87
C VAL A 249 4.72 -21.72 -0.49
N GLY A 250 5.79 -21.10 -0.98
CA GLY A 250 6.06 -19.68 -0.77
C GLY A 250 4.96 -18.71 -1.27
N PHE A 251 4.14 -19.14 -2.25
CA PHE A 251 3.00 -18.37 -2.77
C PHE A 251 1.72 -18.60 -1.97
N LEU A 252 1.58 -19.74 -1.28
CA LEU A 252 0.43 -20.08 -0.45
C LEU A 252 0.49 -19.45 0.96
N LEU A 253 1.68 -18.99 1.38
CA LEU A 253 1.93 -18.37 2.68
C LEU A 253 0.89 -17.28 3.11
N PRO A 254 0.39 -16.41 2.22
CA PRO A 254 -0.66 -15.43 2.55
C PRO A 254 -2.01 -16.02 2.98
N LEU A 255 -2.25 -17.32 2.77
CA LEU A 255 -3.44 -18.02 3.26
C LEU A 255 -3.36 -18.26 4.77
N PHE A 256 -2.15 -18.54 5.28
CA PHE A 256 -1.92 -18.91 6.67
C PHE A 256 -1.41 -17.74 7.53
N ARG A 257 -0.87 -16.69 6.92
CA ARG A 257 -0.32 -15.52 7.63
C ARG A 257 -1.30 -14.36 7.74
N ARG A 258 -1.34 -13.72 8.91
CA ARG A 258 -2.15 -12.51 9.15
C ARG A 258 -1.68 -11.29 8.36
N ASP A 259 -0.38 -11.19 8.05
CA ASP A 259 0.22 -10.07 7.30
C ASP A 259 0.10 -10.20 5.78
N ARG A 260 -0.44 -11.32 5.28
CA ARG A 260 -0.65 -11.64 3.86
C ARG A 260 0.61 -11.52 2.98
N LYS A 261 1.80 -11.69 3.56
CA LYS A 261 3.08 -11.68 2.83
C LYS A 261 3.41 -13.07 2.27
N THR A 262 3.94 -13.11 1.06
CA THR A 262 4.53 -14.32 0.45
C THR A 262 5.98 -14.51 0.91
N LEU A 263 6.58 -15.66 0.64
CA LEU A 263 8.01 -15.89 0.94
C LEU A 263 8.91 -14.86 0.24
N HIS A 264 8.63 -14.55 -1.02
CA HIS A 264 9.39 -13.55 -1.77
C HIS A 264 9.14 -12.10 -1.32
N ASP A 265 7.97 -11.80 -0.73
CA ASP A 265 7.74 -10.52 -0.05
C ASP A 265 8.64 -10.38 1.19
N LEU A 266 8.80 -11.47 1.96
CA LEU A 266 9.63 -11.51 3.16
C LEU A 266 11.11 -11.38 2.84
N LEU A 267 11.61 -12.16 1.90
CA LEU A 267 13.03 -12.14 1.51
C LEU A 267 13.43 -10.80 0.86
N ALA A 268 12.54 -10.17 0.10
CA ALA A 268 12.85 -8.94 -0.62
C ALA A 268 12.50 -7.64 0.13
N GLY A 269 11.94 -7.72 1.34
CA GLY A 269 11.62 -6.51 2.09
C GLY A 269 10.39 -5.74 1.55
N THR A 270 9.44 -6.44 0.94
CA THR A 270 8.35 -5.83 0.14
C THR A 270 6.97 -6.35 0.50
N GLN A 271 5.91 -5.70 -0.02
CA GLN A 271 4.53 -6.11 0.19
C GLN A 271 3.64 -5.64 -0.98
N VAL A 272 2.66 -6.46 -1.38
CA VAL A 272 1.63 -6.07 -2.37
C VAL A 272 0.36 -5.67 -1.67
N VAL A 273 -0.19 -4.54 -2.10
CA VAL A 273 -1.19 -3.79 -1.35
C VAL A 273 -2.18 -3.13 -2.30
N HIS A 274 -3.41 -2.88 -1.86
CA HIS A 274 -4.38 -2.13 -2.65
C HIS A 274 -3.98 -0.65 -2.74
N ARG A 275 -3.99 -0.11 -3.96
CA ARG A 275 -3.95 1.31 -4.25
C ARG A 275 -5.32 1.89 -3.87
N ARG A 276 -5.48 2.38 -2.64
CA ARG A 276 -6.62 3.25 -2.34
C ARG A 276 -6.48 4.53 -3.16
N ALA A 277 -7.60 5.02 -3.68
CA ALA A 277 -7.68 6.40 -4.12
C ALA A 277 -7.23 7.28 -2.96
N THR A 278 -6.30 8.19 -3.20
CA THR A 278 -6.16 9.36 -2.35
C THR A 278 -7.57 9.94 -2.18
N LEU A 279 -7.95 10.35 -0.97
CA LEU A 279 -9.23 10.98 -0.64
C LEU A 279 -9.39 12.37 -1.31
N GLY A 280 -8.82 12.58 -2.49
CA GLY A 280 -8.85 13.82 -3.26
C GLY A 280 -9.52 13.70 -4.64
N ALA A 281 -10.06 12.54 -5.03
CA ALA A 281 -10.62 12.36 -6.39
C ALA A 281 -12.11 12.00 -6.45
N SER A 282 -12.85 11.99 -5.34
CA SER A 282 -14.29 11.66 -5.36
C SER A 282 -15.18 12.57 -4.51
N ASN A 283 -14.69 13.73 -4.07
CA ASN A 283 -15.50 14.65 -3.26
C ASN A 283 -15.54 16.09 -3.82
N GLY A 284 -15.50 16.23 -5.15
CA GLY A 284 -15.77 17.49 -5.85
C GLY A 284 -17.26 17.74 -6.13
N ASP A 285 -18.06 16.68 -6.29
CA ASP A 285 -19.43 16.81 -6.84
C ASP A 285 -20.56 16.55 -5.85
N ALA A 286 -20.26 16.28 -4.57
CA ALA A 286 -21.28 16.03 -3.55
C ALA A 286 -21.63 17.27 -2.70
N TYR A 287 -20.90 18.39 -2.84
CA TYR A 287 -21.14 19.61 -2.06
C TYR A 287 -22.16 20.58 -2.70
N ASN A 288 -22.46 20.44 -3.99
CA ASN A 288 -23.32 21.36 -4.75
C ASN A 288 -24.78 20.89 -4.93
N ARG A 289 -25.28 19.96 -4.12
CA ARG A 289 -26.67 19.46 -4.26
C ARG A 289 -27.57 19.62 -3.03
N VAL A 290 -27.20 20.51 -2.11
CA VAL A 290 -28.04 20.90 -0.96
C VAL A 290 -28.30 22.42 -0.93
N ARG A 291 -28.07 23.10 -2.06
CA ARG A 291 -28.59 24.43 -2.31
C ARG A 291 -29.13 24.44 -3.72
N ASP A 292 -30.39 24.01 -3.81
CA ASP A 292 -31.44 24.53 -4.69
C ASP A 292 -32.79 24.01 -4.15
#